data_AF-A0A022QKR7-F1
#
_entry.id   AF-A0A022QKR7-F1
#
_cell.length_a   1.000
_cell.length_b   1.000
_cell.length_c   1.000
_cell.angle_alpha   90.00
_cell.angle_beta   90.00
_cell.angle_gamma   90.00
#
_symmetry.space_group_name_H-M   'P 1'
#
loop_
_entity.id
_entity.type
_entity.pdbx_description
1 polymer ?
#
loop_
_entity_poly.entity_id
_entity_poly.type
_entity_poly.pdbx_seq_one_letter_code
_entity_poly.pdbx_strand_id
1 'polypeptide(L)'
;MIRYAAGTFFFLALSILTVANGRDLIKLPSEARRFFAGSEEANDEAGDDSVGTRWAVLLAGSSGYWNYRHQADVCHAYQILKRGGLRDENIVVFMYDDIANNEENPRPGVIINSPHGEDVYKGVPKDYVGDDVTVDNFFAVLLGNKTAVKGGSGKVVDSGPNDHIFVYYSDHGGPGVLGMPTSPYLYANDLIDVLKTKHASGTYKSLVFYLEACESGSIFEGLLPEGLNIYATTASNAEESSWGTYCPGDNPSPPPEYETCLGDLYSVAWMEDSDVHNLRTETLRQQYQLVKQRTANQNSYYGSHVMQFGDLKLSVDNLFMYMGTNPANDNFTYAVSNSLRPSSKTVNQRDADLIHFWDKFRKAPQGSTRKYEAQKDLAEAMAHRTHIDNSIKLIGKLLFGFQKGPQVLKTVRPAGKPLVDDWTCLKSLVRTFETHCGSLSQYGMKHMRSIANICNAGVSIEQMAEVSAQACTSFPSSSWSSLHRGFSA
;
A
#
# COMPACT_ATOMS: atom_id res chain seq x y z
N MET A 1 -11.33 -69.73 58.04
CA MET A 1 -11.84 -69.93 59.42
C MET A 1 -12.17 -68.57 60.00
N ILE A 2 -13.42 -68.45 60.42
CA ILE A 2 -14.15 -67.40 61.14
C ILE A 2 -13.30 -66.66 62.20
N ARG A 3 -13.45 -65.33 62.35
CA ARG A 3 -13.92 -64.69 63.60
C ARG A 3 -14.21 -63.18 63.46
N TYR A 4 -15.40 -62.85 63.91
CA TYR A 4 -16.03 -61.54 64.12
C TYR A 4 -15.56 -60.85 65.41
N ALA A 5 -16.05 -59.60 65.56
CA ALA A 5 -16.29 -58.84 66.80
C ALA A 5 -15.16 -57.90 67.23
N ALA A 6 -15.38 -56.75 67.87
CA ALA A 6 -16.51 -55.84 68.12
C ALA A 6 -15.90 -54.72 69.00
N GLY A 7 -16.37 -53.48 68.91
CA GLY A 7 -15.90 -52.41 69.80
C GLY A 7 -16.60 -51.08 69.56
N THR A 8 -17.78 -50.93 70.17
CA THR A 8 -18.61 -49.73 70.27
C THR A 8 -18.35 -48.97 71.59
N PHE A 9 -19.05 -47.84 71.79
CA PHE A 9 -19.21 -46.95 72.98
C PHE A 9 -18.48 -45.59 72.86
N PHE A 10 -19.06 -44.39 73.08
CA PHE A 10 -20.36 -43.85 73.51
C PHE A 10 -20.26 -42.30 73.26
N PHE A 11 -21.16 -41.60 72.54
CA PHE A 11 -22.44 -40.94 72.93
C PHE A 11 -22.41 -39.43 73.28
N LEU A 12 -23.53 -38.79 72.90
CA LEU A 12 -24.11 -37.46 73.22
C LEU A 12 -23.57 -36.23 72.46
N ALA A 13 -24.31 -35.53 71.60
CA ALA A 13 -25.64 -34.85 71.64
C ALA A 13 -25.36 -33.33 71.43
N LEU A 14 -26.09 -32.50 70.65
CA LEU A 14 -27.53 -32.36 70.47
C LEU A 14 -27.85 -31.46 69.22
N SER A 15 -28.90 -31.86 68.48
CA SER A 15 -29.94 -31.19 67.66
C SER A 15 -29.84 -29.68 67.28
N ILE A 16 -30.23 -29.22 66.07
CA ILE A 16 -31.61 -28.98 65.53
C ILE A 16 -31.49 -28.82 63.97
N LEU A 17 -32.05 -29.69 63.10
CA LEU A 17 -33.35 -29.64 62.34
C LEU A 17 -33.55 -28.33 61.50
N THR A 18 -33.80 -28.26 60.17
CA THR A 18 -34.48 -29.13 59.18
C THR A 18 -34.15 -28.79 57.70
N VAL A 19 -33.95 -29.84 56.86
CA VAL A 19 -34.58 -30.18 55.53
C VAL A 19 -34.75 -29.04 54.49
N ALA A 20 -34.27 -29.07 53.24
CA ALA A 20 -34.46 -30.10 52.20
C ALA A 20 -33.54 -29.95 50.96
N ASN A 21 -33.24 -31.10 50.33
CA ASN A 21 -33.00 -31.35 48.89
C ASN A 21 -31.81 -30.71 48.15
N GLY A 22 -30.69 -31.43 48.15
CA GLY A 22 -30.21 -32.26 47.03
C GLY A 22 -30.36 -31.78 45.57
N ARG A 23 -29.18 -31.75 44.92
CA ARG A 23 -28.87 -31.75 43.46
C ARG A 23 -28.77 -30.37 42.80
N ASP A 24 -27.54 -29.86 42.67
CA ASP A 24 -26.89 -29.74 41.35
C ASP A 24 -25.41 -29.31 41.51
N LEU A 25 -24.53 -30.31 41.42
CA LEU A 25 -23.13 -30.17 41.08
C LEU A 25 -23.06 -29.98 39.56
N ILE A 26 -23.01 -28.72 39.10
CA ILE A 26 -22.34 -28.18 37.90
C ILE A 26 -22.55 -26.65 37.96
N LYS A 27 -21.49 -25.87 38.19
CA LYS A 27 -21.52 -24.41 38.02
C LYS A 27 -20.96 -24.07 36.64
N LEU A 28 -21.71 -23.25 35.90
CA LEU A 28 -21.34 -22.78 34.56
C LEU A 28 -20.11 -21.85 34.60
N PRO A 29 -19.30 -21.75 33.52
CA PRO A 29 -18.06 -20.96 33.47
C PRO A 29 -18.23 -19.43 33.61
N SER A 30 -19.44 -18.92 33.80
CA SER A 30 -19.74 -17.48 33.87
C SER A 30 -19.62 -16.87 35.27
N GLU A 31 -19.51 -17.67 36.33
CA GLU A 31 -19.50 -17.17 37.72
C GLU A 31 -18.10 -17.17 38.38
N ALA A 32 -17.09 -17.79 37.78
CA ALA A 32 -15.71 -17.79 38.30
C ALA A 32 -14.94 -16.48 38.00
N ARG A 33 -15.43 -15.65 37.06
CA ARG A 33 -14.77 -14.38 36.69
C ARG A 33 -14.99 -13.23 37.69
N ARG A 34 -15.97 -13.34 38.60
CA ARG A 34 -16.29 -12.27 39.56
C ARG A 34 -15.48 -12.31 40.87
N PHE A 35 -14.63 -13.32 41.08
CA PHE A 35 -13.84 -13.43 42.32
C PHE A 35 -12.39 -12.93 42.18
N PHE A 36 -11.90 -12.73 40.94
CA PHE A 36 -10.54 -12.21 40.67
C PHE A 36 -10.50 -10.77 40.16
N ALA A 37 -11.66 -10.13 39.93
CA ALA A 37 -11.74 -8.71 39.64
C ALA A 37 -12.04 -7.96 40.95
N GLY A 38 -10.97 -7.47 41.60
CA GLY A 38 -11.10 -6.48 42.66
C GLY A 38 -11.70 -5.19 42.10
N SER A 39 -12.60 -4.61 42.89
CA SER A 39 -13.37 -3.38 42.69
C SER A 39 -12.67 -2.26 41.89
N GLU A 40 -13.23 -1.97 40.71
CA GLU A 40 -13.09 -0.68 40.03
C GLU A 40 -14.24 0.23 40.46
N GLU A 41 -13.91 1.36 41.09
CA GLU A 41 -14.67 2.59 40.87
C GLU A 41 -14.20 3.18 39.53
N ALA A 42 -15.16 3.51 38.69
CA ALA A 42 -15.00 3.84 37.28
C ALA A 42 -14.08 5.04 37.05
N ASN A 43 -13.04 4.82 36.23
CA ASN A 43 -12.35 5.83 35.43
C ASN A 43 -12.23 5.27 34.00
N ASP A 44 -13.23 5.58 33.17
CA ASP A 44 -13.30 5.22 31.74
C ASP A 44 -12.33 6.05 30.84
N GLU A 45 -11.18 6.45 31.37
CA GLU A 45 -10.11 7.13 30.60
C GLU A 45 -8.80 6.32 30.55
N ALA A 46 -8.65 5.21 31.30
CA ALA A 46 -7.38 4.50 31.43
C ALA A 46 -7.08 3.46 30.32
N GLY A 47 -7.95 3.33 29.30
CA GLY A 47 -7.81 2.32 28.23
C GLY A 47 -6.90 2.72 27.05
N ASP A 48 -6.66 4.02 26.84
CA ASP A 48 -5.83 4.54 25.73
C ASP A 48 -4.38 4.84 26.16
N ASP A 49 -4.16 5.16 27.45
CA ASP A 49 -2.83 5.50 28.02
C ASP A 49 -1.81 4.35 28.01
N SER A 50 -2.23 3.12 27.71
CA SER A 50 -1.34 1.95 27.61
C SER A 50 -0.76 1.72 26.21
N VAL A 51 -1.30 2.40 25.19
CA VAL A 51 -0.84 2.32 23.81
C VAL A 51 0.02 3.56 23.54
N GLY A 52 1.26 3.37 23.09
CA GLY A 52 2.10 4.50 22.70
C GLY A 52 1.48 5.32 21.57
N THR A 53 2.13 6.41 21.19
CA THR A 53 1.59 7.31 20.16
C THR A 53 1.44 6.57 18.83
N ARG A 54 0.30 6.75 18.17
CA ARG A 54 0.05 6.26 16.81
C ARG A 54 0.54 7.30 15.80
N TRP A 55 1.46 6.90 14.94
CA TRP A 55 2.01 7.70 13.86
C TRP A 55 1.61 7.13 12.50
N ALA A 56 1.48 8.00 11.50
CA ALA A 56 1.24 7.56 10.14
C ALA A 56 2.06 8.36 9.11
N VAL A 57 2.44 7.68 8.03
CA VAL A 57 3.02 8.29 6.83
C VAL A 57 2.24 7.82 5.62
N LEU A 58 1.61 8.75 4.91
CA LEU A 58 0.78 8.48 3.74
C LEU A 58 1.43 9.09 2.51
N LEU A 59 1.66 8.30 1.45
CA LEU A 59 2.38 8.74 0.25
C LEU A 59 1.65 8.34 -1.04
N ALA A 60 1.30 9.35 -1.84
CA ALA A 60 0.89 9.18 -3.23
C ALA A 60 2.09 9.44 -4.14
N GLY A 61 2.55 8.39 -4.84
CA GLY A 61 3.77 8.43 -5.68
C GLY A 61 3.59 9.02 -7.08
N SER A 62 2.39 9.48 -7.45
CA SER A 62 2.08 10.05 -8.77
C SER A 62 1.60 11.49 -8.74
N SER A 63 1.74 12.14 -9.90
CA SER A 63 1.05 13.37 -10.29
C SER A 63 0.20 13.16 -11.56
N GLY A 64 -0.56 14.18 -11.93
CA GLY A 64 -1.39 14.24 -13.13
C GLY A 64 -2.81 13.74 -12.88
N TYR A 65 -3.80 14.36 -13.53
CA TYR A 65 -5.21 14.05 -13.30
C TYR A 65 -5.62 12.62 -13.69
N TRP A 66 -4.91 12.00 -14.64
CA TRP A 66 -5.07 10.57 -14.95
C TRP A 66 -4.74 9.65 -13.77
N ASN A 67 -3.95 10.12 -12.81
CA ASN A 67 -3.58 9.42 -11.57
C ASN A 67 -4.40 9.85 -10.35
N TYR A 68 -5.58 10.45 -10.56
CA TYR A 68 -6.52 10.88 -9.50
C TYR A 68 -6.62 9.92 -8.31
N ARG A 69 -6.80 8.63 -8.63
CA ARG A 69 -6.96 7.51 -7.68
C ARG A 69 -5.93 7.46 -6.56
N HIS A 70 -4.65 7.70 -6.82
CA HIS A 70 -3.59 7.54 -5.82
C HIS A 70 -3.64 8.65 -4.74
N GLN A 71 -3.93 9.90 -5.14
CA GLN A 71 -4.11 10.98 -4.17
C GLN A 71 -5.46 10.88 -3.47
N ALA A 72 -6.50 10.39 -4.15
CA ALA A 72 -7.79 10.09 -3.53
C ALA A 72 -7.67 9.01 -2.46
N ASP A 73 -6.88 7.95 -2.71
CA ASP A 73 -6.58 6.89 -1.75
C ASP A 73 -5.90 7.43 -0.49
N VAL A 74 -4.86 8.26 -0.65
CA VAL A 74 -4.14 8.86 0.48
C VAL A 74 -5.04 9.81 1.28
N CYS A 75 -5.85 10.61 0.58
CA CYS A 75 -6.84 11.47 1.23
C CYS A 75 -7.85 10.64 2.05
N HIS A 76 -8.35 9.53 1.50
CA HIS A 76 -9.29 8.66 2.19
C HIS A 76 -8.64 7.98 3.41
N ALA A 77 -7.41 7.47 3.27
CA ALA A 77 -6.65 6.92 4.38
C ALA A 77 -6.47 7.94 5.51
N TYR A 78 -6.17 9.21 5.19
CA TYR A 78 -6.10 10.28 6.18
C TYR A 78 -7.42 10.44 6.94
N GLN A 79 -8.56 10.44 6.25
CA GLN A 79 -9.86 10.61 6.89
C GLN A 79 -10.17 9.44 7.86
N ILE A 80 -9.81 8.20 7.50
CA ILE A 80 -9.96 7.03 8.38
C ILE A 80 -9.14 7.23 9.66
N LEU A 81 -7.86 7.57 9.53
CA LEU A 81 -6.97 7.78 10.68
C LEU A 81 -7.44 8.95 11.56
N LYS A 82 -7.90 10.04 10.93
CA LYS A 82 -8.43 11.20 11.63
C LYS A 82 -9.67 10.86 12.44
N ARG A 83 -10.63 10.13 11.85
CA ARG A 83 -11.83 9.61 12.56
C ARG A 83 -11.46 8.58 13.63
N GLY A 84 -10.37 7.84 13.42
CA GLY A 84 -9.81 6.90 14.39
C GLY A 84 -9.17 7.54 15.63
N GLY A 85 -9.00 8.86 15.63
CA GLY A 85 -8.44 9.63 16.74
C GLY A 85 -6.95 9.97 16.61
N LEU A 86 -6.32 9.69 15.46
CA LEU A 86 -4.94 10.16 15.22
C LEU A 86 -4.94 11.69 15.04
N ARG A 87 -3.92 12.34 15.62
CA ARG A 87 -3.73 13.80 15.56
C ARG A 87 -2.94 14.18 14.32
N ASP A 88 -3.21 15.35 13.74
CA ASP A 88 -2.57 15.79 12.49
C ASP A 88 -1.05 15.94 12.63
N GLU A 89 -0.57 16.29 13.82
CA GLU A 89 0.86 16.35 14.15
C GLU A 89 1.57 15.00 14.02
N ASN A 90 0.81 13.88 14.04
CA ASN A 90 1.32 12.52 13.94
C ASN A 90 1.04 11.85 12.58
N ILE A 91 0.33 12.51 11.67
CA ILE A 91 0.07 12.02 10.32
C ILE A 91 0.85 12.90 9.34
N VAL A 92 1.84 12.31 8.67
CA VAL A 92 2.63 12.98 7.63
C VAL A 92 2.07 12.61 6.26
N VAL A 93 1.72 13.62 5.46
CA VAL A 93 1.11 13.41 4.14
C VAL A 93 2.01 13.90 3.01
N PHE A 94 2.29 12.99 2.08
CA PHE A 94 2.91 13.26 0.79
C PHE A 94 1.89 13.07 -0.33
N MET A 95 1.58 14.14 -1.05
CA MET A 95 0.75 14.09 -2.26
C MET A 95 1.14 15.25 -3.15
N TYR A 96 1.18 15.06 -4.48
CA TYR A 96 1.63 16.12 -5.36
C TYR A 96 0.73 17.37 -5.35
N ASP A 97 -0.55 17.20 -4.98
CA ASP A 97 -1.55 18.24 -4.76
C ASP A 97 -2.05 18.96 -6.03
N ASP A 98 -2.10 18.22 -7.14
CA ASP A 98 -2.52 18.71 -8.46
C ASP A 98 -3.89 18.17 -8.92
N ILE A 99 -4.69 17.62 -8.00
CA ILE A 99 -5.98 16.99 -8.30
C ILE A 99 -7.17 17.88 -7.92
N ALA A 100 -7.24 18.36 -6.68
CA ALA A 100 -8.42 19.05 -6.16
C ALA A 100 -8.77 20.30 -6.97
N ASN A 101 -7.78 21.08 -7.40
CA ASN A 101 -7.95 22.30 -8.19
C ASN A 101 -7.52 22.13 -9.65
N ASN A 102 -7.45 20.89 -10.15
CA ASN A 102 -7.15 20.63 -11.55
C ASN A 102 -8.26 21.17 -12.46
N GLU A 103 -7.90 21.69 -13.64
CA GLU A 103 -8.88 22.15 -14.63
C GLU A 103 -9.82 21.04 -15.12
N GLU A 104 -9.34 19.79 -15.08
CA GLU A 104 -10.13 18.60 -15.44
C GLU A 104 -11.01 18.10 -14.28
N ASN A 105 -10.90 18.67 -13.07
CA ASN A 105 -11.71 18.28 -11.94
C ASN A 105 -13.12 18.90 -12.03
N PRO A 106 -14.19 18.10 -12.21
CA PRO A 106 -15.54 18.63 -12.31
C PRO A 106 -16.07 19.21 -11.00
N ARG A 107 -15.39 18.95 -9.87
CA ARG A 107 -15.75 19.48 -8.54
C ARG A 107 -14.50 20.14 -7.91
N PRO A 108 -14.18 21.39 -8.29
CA PRO A 108 -13.01 22.08 -7.76
C PRO A 108 -12.98 22.12 -6.23
N GLY A 109 -11.82 21.83 -5.65
CA GLY A 109 -11.60 21.74 -4.21
C GLY A 109 -12.07 20.42 -3.55
N VAL A 110 -12.59 19.46 -4.32
CA VAL A 110 -13.11 18.18 -3.81
C VAL A 110 -12.37 17.01 -4.44
N ILE A 111 -12.09 15.98 -3.63
CA ILE A 111 -11.63 14.66 -4.10
C ILE A 111 -12.52 13.59 -3.48
N ILE A 112 -12.99 12.61 -4.27
CA ILE A 112 -13.81 11.48 -3.81
C ILE A 112 -13.09 10.16 -4.10
N ASN A 113 -13.13 9.19 -3.20
CA ASN A 113 -12.49 7.88 -3.40
C ASN A 113 -13.47 6.73 -3.65
N SER A 114 -14.76 7.05 -3.78
CA SER A 114 -15.79 6.09 -4.20
C SER A 114 -16.92 6.80 -4.97
N PRO A 115 -17.70 6.09 -5.80
CA PRO A 115 -18.72 6.70 -6.66
C PRO A 115 -19.80 7.53 -5.94
N HIS A 116 -20.07 7.18 -4.69
CA HIS A 116 -21.05 7.85 -3.82
C HIS A 116 -20.42 8.39 -2.54
N GLY A 117 -19.08 8.46 -2.49
CA GLY A 117 -18.33 8.93 -1.34
C GLY A 117 -18.40 10.44 -1.15
N GLU A 118 -18.12 10.86 0.07
CA GLU A 118 -17.96 12.27 0.43
C GLU A 118 -16.58 12.79 0.01
N ASP A 119 -16.36 14.10 0.17
CA ASP A 119 -15.06 14.72 -0.03
C ASP A 119 -14.04 14.20 1.00
N VAL A 120 -12.96 13.59 0.52
CA VAL A 120 -11.86 13.11 1.35
C VAL A 120 -10.68 14.08 1.40
N TYR A 121 -10.67 15.14 0.57
CA TYR A 121 -9.57 16.10 0.48
C TYR A 121 -9.56 17.12 1.61
N LYS A 122 -10.74 17.53 2.08
CA LYS A 122 -10.88 18.57 3.09
C LYS A 122 -10.12 18.25 4.37
N GLY A 123 -9.25 19.17 4.77
CA GLY A 123 -8.50 19.08 6.02
C GLY A 123 -7.26 18.18 5.96
N VAL A 124 -6.95 17.57 4.82
CA VAL A 124 -5.70 16.80 4.65
C VAL A 124 -4.50 17.76 4.72
N PRO A 125 -3.52 17.54 5.63
CA PRO A 125 -2.31 18.36 5.73
C PRO A 125 -1.50 18.37 4.44
N LYS A 126 -0.89 19.52 4.14
CA LYS A 126 0.01 19.72 2.99
C LYS A 126 1.46 19.65 3.46
N ASP A 127 1.87 18.51 4.03
CA ASP A 127 3.22 18.39 4.60
C ASP A 127 4.29 18.41 3.52
N TYR A 128 4.11 17.60 2.48
CA TYR A 128 5.01 17.54 1.33
C TYR A 128 4.19 17.48 0.06
N VAL A 129 4.28 18.53 -0.76
CA VAL A 129 3.50 18.69 -1.99
C VAL A 129 4.36 19.12 -3.17
N GLY A 130 3.87 18.93 -4.39
CA GLY A 130 4.63 19.24 -5.60
C GLY A 130 6.02 18.58 -5.60
N ASP A 131 7.04 19.38 -5.88
CA ASP A 131 8.43 18.92 -5.98
C ASP A 131 9.08 18.58 -4.63
N ASP A 132 8.38 18.80 -3.49
CA ASP A 132 8.84 18.34 -2.18
C ASP A 132 8.53 16.85 -1.92
N VAL A 133 7.72 16.22 -2.79
CA VAL A 133 7.44 14.77 -2.75
C VAL A 133 8.63 14.02 -3.36
N THR A 134 9.69 13.87 -2.57
CA THR A 134 10.97 13.26 -2.97
C THR A 134 11.31 12.05 -2.11
N VAL A 135 12.16 11.17 -2.65
CA VAL A 135 12.69 10.01 -1.92
C VAL A 135 13.47 10.45 -0.67
N ASP A 136 14.30 11.49 -0.80
CA ASP A 136 15.07 12.09 0.30
C ASP A 136 14.15 12.51 1.46
N ASN A 137 13.09 13.26 1.17
CA ASN A 137 12.15 13.71 2.20
C ASN A 137 11.38 12.53 2.82
N PHE A 138 10.92 11.57 2.02
CA PHE A 138 10.24 10.39 2.52
C PHE A 138 11.12 9.60 3.51
N PHE A 139 12.40 9.40 3.17
CA PHE A 139 13.35 8.73 4.05
C PHE A 139 13.67 9.55 5.31
N ALA A 140 13.87 10.86 5.17
CA ALA A 140 14.07 11.75 6.32
C ALA A 140 12.87 11.70 7.28
N VAL A 141 11.65 11.66 6.76
CA VAL A 141 10.42 11.53 7.54
C VAL A 141 10.37 10.21 8.30
N LEU A 142 10.59 9.07 7.63
CA LEU A 142 10.58 7.75 8.27
C LEU A 142 11.61 7.66 9.40
N LEU A 143 12.79 8.25 9.19
CA LEU A 143 13.88 8.27 10.16
C LEU A 143 13.70 9.30 11.29
N GLY A 144 12.68 10.16 11.24
CA GLY A 144 12.52 11.25 12.21
C GLY A 144 13.58 12.35 12.08
N ASN A 145 14.27 12.45 10.94
CA ASN A 145 15.40 13.36 10.76
C ASN A 145 14.97 14.71 10.17
N LYS A 146 14.56 15.64 11.04
CA LYS A 146 14.17 17.01 10.66
C LYS A 146 15.25 17.77 9.90
N THR A 147 16.53 17.50 10.16
CA THR A 147 17.66 18.23 9.52
C THR A 147 17.93 17.78 8.09
N ALA A 148 17.48 16.59 7.70
CA ALA A 148 17.62 16.07 6.34
C ALA A 148 16.45 16.47 5.42
N VAL A 149 15.36 16.98 5.98
CA VAL A 149 14.21 17.47 5.22
C VAL A 149 14.58 18.72 4.42
N LYS A 150 14.12 18.78 3.17
CA LYS A 150 14.25 19.93 2.27
C LYS A 150 12.85 20.33 1.80
N GLY A 151 12.42 21.56 2.08
CA GLY A 151 11.06 22.01 1.77
C GLY A 151 10.00 21.38 2.67
N GLY A 152 8.74 21.50 2.27
CA GLY A 152 7.58 21.00 3.03
C GLY A 152 7.38 21.66 4.41
N SER A 153 6.54 21.03 5.24
CA SER A 153 6.20 21.50 6.59
C SER A 153 7.29 21.21 7.63
N GLY A 154 8.24 20.33 7.32
CA GLY A 154 9.25 19.84 8.27
C GLY A 154 8.73 18.76 9.25
N LYS A 155 7.48 18.31 9.10
CA LYS A 155 6.90 17.25 9.94
C LYS A 155 7.54 15.90 9.63
N VAL A 156 8.01 15.19 10.65
CA VAL A 156 8.64 13.86 10.54
C VAL A 156 8.09 12.92 11.61
N VAL A 157 8.39 11.62 11.50
CA VAL A 157 8.01 10.61 12.50
C VAL A 157 9.00 10.60 13.66
N ASP A 158 8.80 11.54 14.59
CA ASP A 158 9.59 11.71 15.82
C ASP A 158 9.06 10.79 16.94
N SER A 159 9.05 9.48 16.64
CA SER A 159 8.40 8.45 17.45
C SER A 159 9.28 7.86 18.56
N GLY A 160 8.66 7.39 19.64
CA GLY A 160 9.30 6.71 20.75
C GLY A 160 9.25 5.17 20.68
N PRO A 161 9.93 4.44 21.59
CA PRO A 161 10.02 2.98 21.55
C PRO A 161 8.69 2.24 21.78
N ASN A 162 7.68 2.91 22.34
CA ASN A 162 6.35 2.33 22.59
C ASN A 162 5.33 2.66 21.50
N ASP A 163 5.72 3.46 20.51
CA ASP A 163 4.84 4.01 19.49
C ASP A 163 4.58 3.00 18.36
N HIS A 164 3.45 3.17 17.69
CA HIS A 164 3.05 2.35 16.54
C HIS A 164 3.06 3.20 15.27
N ILE A 165 3.64 2.68 14.19
CA ILE A 165 3.75 3.41 12.91
C ILE A 165 2.93 2.69 11.84
N PHE A 166 2.07 3.42 11.15
CA PHE A 166 1.37 2.96 9.95
C PHE A 166 1.90 3.68 8.71
N VAL A 167 2.49 2.95 7.77
CA VAL A 167 2.93 3.49 6.49
C VAL A 167 1.99 2.99 5.40
N TYR A 168 1.50 3.92 4.58
CA TYR A 168 0.66 3.60 3.43
C TYR A 168 1.17 4.31 2.18
N TYR A 169 1.37 3.54 1.13
CA TYR A 169 1.79 4.02 -0.18
C TYR A 169 0.76 3.60 -1.24
N SER A 170 0.39 4.52 -2.14
CA SER A 170 -0.41 4.24 -3.34
C SER A 170 0.18 4.93 -4.57
N ASP A 171 0.55 4.15 -5.60
CA ASP A 171 0.97 4.64 -6.92
C ASP A 171 1.12 3.49 -7.94
N HIS A 172 1.69 3.82 -9.10
CA HIS A 172 2.45 2.93 -9.97
C HIS A 172 3.65 2.26 -9.29
N GLY A 173 4.01 1.11 -9.86
CA GLY A 173 5.22 0.38 -9.52
C GLY A 173 5.78 -0.40 -10.69
N GLY A 174 6.95 -0.97 -10.46
CA GLY A 174 7.55 -1.99 -11.28
C GLY A 174 8.36 -2.95 -10.41
N PRO A 175 8.94 -4.01 -11.00
CA PRO A 175 9.77 -4.94 -10.24
C PRO A 175 10.91 -4.19 -9.51
N GLY A 176 10.89 -4.17 -8.18
CA GLY A 176 11.91 -3.57 -7.31
C GLY A 176 11.91 -2.05 -7.24
N VAL A 177 10.91 -1.37 -7.79
CA VAL A 177 10.84 0.10 -7.85
C VAL A 177 9.40 0.62 -7.62
N LEU A 178 9.29 1.70 -6.86
CA LEU A 178 8.05 2.43 -6.61
C LEU A 178 8.17 3.83 -7.22
N GLY A 179 7.10 4.28 -7.87
CA GLY A 179 7.07 5.61 -8.49
C GLY A 179 7.20 6.75 -7.48
N MET A 180 7.64 7.89 -7.98
CA MET A 180 7.61 9.17 -7.27
C MET A 180 7.24 10.24 -8.31
N PRO A 181 6.52 11.32 -7.93
CA PRO A 181 6.15 12.35 -8.90
C PRO A 181 7.38 13.21 -9.30
N THR A 182 8.44 13.13 -8.50
CA THR A 182 9.78 13.64 -8.78
C THR A 182 10.74 12.49 -9.07
N SER A 183 11.83 12.79 -9.77
CA SER A 183 12.93 11.83 -9.94
C SER A 183 14.03 12.05 -8.89
N PRO A 184 14.74 11.00 -8.46
CA PRO A 184 14.61 9.60 -8.89
C PRO A 184 13.42 8.87 -8.24
N TYR A 185 13.11 7.69 -8.74
CA TYR A 185 12.12 6.79 -8.13
C TYR A 185 12.67 6.08 -6.88
N LEU A 186 11.77 5.48 -6.10
CA LEU A 186 12.07 4.80 -4.85
C LEU A 186 12.45 3.33 -5.12
N TYR A 187 13.70 2.95 -4.89
CA TYR A 187 14.16 1.56 -5.07
C TYR A 187 14.02 0.74 -3.79
N ALA A 188 13.68 -0.54 -3.96
CA ALA A 188 13.40 -1.44 -2.85
C ALA A 188 14.57 -1.57 -1.86
N ASN A 189 15.82 -1.70 -2.34
CA ASN A 189 16.97 -1.82 -1.45
C ASN A 189 17.11 -0.62 -0.51
N ASP A 190 16.92 0.60 -1.01
CA ASP A 190 17.08 1.81 -0.21
C ASP A 190 15.97 1.90 0.85
N LEU A 191 14.73 1.58 0.47
CA LEU A 191 13.60 1.52 1.42
C LEU A 191 13.88 0.53 2.54
N ILE A 192 14.34 -0.67 2.20
CA ILE A 192 14.61 -1.72 3.19
C ILE A 192 15.77 -1.33 4.11
N ASP A 193 16.79 -0.64 3.60
CA ASP A 193 17.91 -0.15 4.41
C ASP A 193 17.47 0.99 5.35
N VAL A 194 16.55 1.85 4.91
CA VAL A 194 15.91 2.87 5.77
C VAL A 194 15.08 2.21 6.87
N LEU A 195 14.29 1.17 6.56
CA LEU A 195 13.51 0.43 7.55
C LEU A 195 14.40 -0.29 8.58
N LYS A 196 15.51 -0.90 8.15
CA LYS A 196 16.51 -1.47 9.06
C LYS A 196 17.14 -0.39 9.95
N THR A 197 17.44 0.78 9.39
CA THR A 197 17.98 1.91 10.14
C THR A 197 16.98 2.44 11.18
N LYS A 198 15.69 2.54 10.79
CA LYS A 198 14.60 2.91 11.69
C LYS A 198 14.44 1.88 12.82
N HIS A 199 14.56 0.59 12.52
CA HIS A 199 14.54 -0.46 13.55
C HIS A 199 15.72 -0.36 14.52
N ALA A 200 16.93 -0.17 13.99
CA ALA A 200 18.15 -0.09 14.78
C ALA A 200 18.15 1.10 15.75
N SER A 201 17.40 2.17 15.46
CA SER A 201 17.24 3.30 16.39
C SER A 201 16.27 3.00 17.56
N GLY A 202 15.51 1.90 17.50
CA GLY A 202 14.60 1.50 18.59
C GLY A 202 13.45 2.48 18.81
N THR A 203 13.05 3.23 17.78
CA THR A 203 12.08 4.34 17.88
C THR A 203 10.66 3.95 17.50
N TYR A 204 10.30 2.67 17.63
CA TYR A 204 8.91 2.18 17.52
C TYR A 204 8.79 0.79 18.13
N LYS A 205 7.57 0.43 18.55
CA LYS A 205 7.22 -0.89 19.05
C LYS A 205 6.91 -1.86 17.93
N SER A 206 6.06 -1.45 16.99
CA SER A 206 5.77 -2.17 15.76
C SER A 206 5.36 -1.22 14.63
N LEU A 207 5.60 -1.64 13.38
CA LEU A 207 5.28 -0.89 12.17
C LEU A 207 4.48 -1.76 11.21
N VAL A 208 3.41 -1.19 10.65
CA VAL A 208 2.62 -1.79 9.58
C VAL A 208 2.84 -1.02 8.29
N PHE A 209 3.06 -1.72 7.18
CA PHE A 209 3.28 -1.12 5.86
C PHE A 209 2.27 -1.68 4.85
N TYR A 210 1.36 -0.84 4.35
CA TYR A 210 0.43 -1.18 3.27
C TYR A 210 0.92 -0.59 1.95
N LEU A 211 1.03 -1.41 0.92
CA LEU A 211 1.61 -1.02 -0.36
C LEU A 211 0.68 -1.33 -1.54
N GLU A 212 0.09 -0.29 -2.11
CA GLU A 212 -0.62 -0.32 -3.40
C GLU A 212 0.34 0.07 -4.52
N ALA A 213 0.76 -0.92 -5.32
CA ALA A 213 1.51 -0.74 -6.55
C ALA A 213 1.56 -2.02 -7.40
N CYS A 214 1.86 -1.87 -8.70
CA CYS A 214 2.22 -3.00 -9.56
C CYS A 214 3.47 -3.71 -9.05
N GLU A 215 3.47 -5.05 -9.15
CA GLU A 215 4.57 -5.90 -8.73
C GLU A 215 5.06 -5.62 -7.29
N SER A 216 4.18 -5.14 -6.41
CA SER A 216 4.51 -4.60 -5.09
C SER A 216 5.18 -5.62 -4.17
N GLY A 217 4.90 -6.91 -4.34
CA GLY A 217 5.61 -7.97 -3.62
C GLY A 217 7.13 -7.94 -3.82
N SER A 218 7.61 -7.46 -4.97
CA SER A 218 9.05 -7.38 -5.29
C SER A 218 9.82 -6.35 -4.47
N ILE A 219 9.12 -5.47 -3.75
CA ILE A 219 9.73 -4.47 -2.85
C ILE A 219 10.24 -5.13 -1.56
N PHE A 220 9.58 -6.19 -1.11
CA PHE A 220 9.93 -6.87 0.16
C PHE A 220 10.54 -8.25 -0.06
N GLU A 221 10.17 -8.94 -1.15
CA GLU A 221 10.58 -10.31 -1.42
C GLU A 221 12.11 -10.48 -1.51
N GLY A 222 12.67 -11.32 -0.64
CA GLY A 222 14.11 -11.55 -0.55
C GLY A 222 14.92 -10.40 0.04
N LEU A 223 14.27 -9.33 0.52
CA LEU A 223 14.93 -8.15 1.08
C LEU A 223 14.52 -7.84 2.52
N LEU A 224 13.23 -7.88 2.85
CA LEU A 224 12.73 -7.57 4.20
C LEU A 224 12.94 -8.78 5.13
N PRO A 225 13.83 -8.70 6.13
CA PRO A 225 14.03 -9.79 7.06
C PRO A 225 12.94 -9.79 8.15
N GLU A 226 12.75 -10.94 8.79
CA GLU A 226 12.01 -11.03 10.05
C GLU A 226 12.82 -10.41 11.21
N GLY A 227 12.16 -10.12 12.34
CA GLY A 227 12.78 -9.60 13.55
C GLY A 227 12.87 -8.07 13.62
N LEU A 228 12.34 -7.34 12.64
CA LEU A 228 12.31 -5.88 12.64
C LEU A 228 11.06 -5.31 13.34
N ASN A 229 10.14 -6.14 13.78
CA ASN A 229 8.79 -5.76 14.20
C ASN A 229 8.06 -4.95 13.10
N ILE A 230 8.22 -5.38 11.85
CA ILE A 230 7.57 -4.80 10.68
C ILE A 230 6.66 -5.86 10.05
N TYR A 231 5.39 -5.52 9.84
CA TYR A 231 4.44 -6.34 9.06
C TYR A 231 4.02 -5.58 7.81
N ALA A 232 4.28 -6.14 6.64
CA ALA A 232 3.95 -5.50 5.38
C ALA A 232 2.93 -6.32 4.59
N THR A 233 1.97 -5.65 3.94
CA THR A 233 1.06 -6.25 2.97
C THR A 233 1.11 -5.49 1.65
N THR A 234 0.99 -6.22 0.55
CA THR A 234 1.10 -5.67 -0.80
C THR A 234 -0.13 -5.99 -1.62
N ALA A 235 -0.54 -5.06 -2.49
CA ALA A 235 -1.67 -5.23 -3.39
C ALA A 235 -1.49 -6.40 -4.38
N SER A 236 -0.24 -6.75 -4.67
CA SER A 236 0.11 -7.79 -5.63
C SER A 236 1.37 -8.54 -5.23
N ASN A 237 1.58 -9.72 -5.81
CA ASN A 237 2.85 -10.43 -5.74
C ASN A 237 3.95 -9.72 -6.56
N ALA A 238 5.14 -10.30 -6.64
CA ALA A 238 6.27 -9.69 -7.35
C ALA A 238 6.15 -9.70 -8.89
N GLU A 239 5.14 -10.34 -9.47
CA GLU A 239 5.02 -10.57 -10.92
C GLU A 239 3.79 -9.93 -11.56
N GLU A 240 2.74 -9.74 -10.78
CA GLU A 240 1.46 -9.27 -11.27
C GLU A 240 1.26 -7.78 -10.97
N SER A 241 0.42 -7.14 -11.78
CA SER A 241 -0.01 -5.77 -11.55
C SER A 241 -1.00 -5.68 -10.40
N SER A 242 -1.14 -4.49 -9.83
CA SER A 242 -2.36 -4.11 -9.12
C SER A 242 -3.36 -3.42 -10.06
N TRP A 243 -4.50 -3.00 -9.51
CA TRP A 243 -5.69 -2.70 -10.29
C TRP A 243 -6.40 -1.45 -9.79
N GLY A 244 -6.65 -0.49 -10.68
CA GLY A 244 -7.57 0.60 -10.46
C GLY A 244 -9.02 0.12 -10.45
N THR A 245 -9.88 0.80 -9.71
CA THR A 245 -11.32 0.55 -9.69
C THR A 245 -12.11 1.85 -9.67
N TYR A 246 -13.44 1.75 -9.74
CA TYR A 246 -14.33 2.89 -9.92
C TYR A 246 -13.92 3.73 -11.14
N CYS A 247 -13.63 3.06 -12.26
CA CYS A 247 -13.22 3.70 -13.50
C CYS A 247 -14.41 3.96 -14.44
N PRO A 248 -14.28 4.90 -15.40
CA PRO A 248 -15.29 5.11 -16.43
C PRO A 248 -15.62 3.81 -17.19
N GLY A 249 -16.88 3.38 -17.12
CA GLY A 249 -17.35 2.13 -17.73
C GLY A 249 -17.25 0.88 -16.85
N ASP A 250 -16.78 1.00 -15.60
CA ASP A 250 -16.87 -0.06 -14.60
C ASP A 250 -18.25 -0.08 -13.90
N ASN A 251 -18.47 -1.10 -13.07
CA ASN A 251 -19.62 -1.17 -12.17
C ASN A 251 -19.17 -1.57 -10.75
N PRO A 252 -19.31 -0.66 -9.76
CA PRO A 252 -19.86 0.69 -9.90
C PRO A 252 -18.89 1.64 -10.63
N SER A 253 -19.43 2.51 -11.49
CA SER A 253 -18.67 3.54 -12.21
C SER A 253 -18.65 4.84 -11.40
N PRO A 254 -17.68 5.74 -11.67
CA PRO A 254 -17.66 7.06 -11.08
C PRO A 254 -18.84 7.91 -11.60
N PRO A 255 -19.16 9.04 -10.94
CA PRO A 255 -20.12 10.00 -11.48
C PRO A 255 -19.75 10.38 -12.92
N PRO A 256 -20.70 10.53 -13.86
CA PRO A 256 -20.42 10.67 -15.30
C PRO A 256 -19.47 11.82 -15.68
N GLU A 257 -19.39 12.85 -14.83
CA GLU A 257 -18.50 13.99 -14.99
C GLU A 257 -17.02 13.67 -14.74
N TYR A 258 -16.70 12.55 -14.07
CA TYR A 258 -15.33 12.10 -13.90
C TYR A 258 -14.91 11.21 -15.08
N GLU A 259 -13.78 11.57 -15.68
CA GLU A 259 -13.16 10.87 -16.80
C GLU A 259 -11.90 10.11 -16.34
N THR A 260 -11.87 9.64 -15.09
CA THR A 260 -10.71 8.96 -14.48
C THR A 260 -11.18 7.99 -13.39
N CYS A 261 -10.33 7.06 -12.97
CA CYS A 261 -10.61 6.13 -11.86
C CYS A 261 -10.55 6.87 -10.51
N LEU A 262 -11.41 6.50 -9.55
CA LEU A 262 -11.48 7.18 -8.25
C LEU A 262 -10.62 6.55 -7.16
N GLY A 263 -10.23 5.29 -7.30
CA GLY A 263 -9.42 4.59 -6.29
C GLY A 263 -8.85 3.29 -6.82
N ASP A 264 -8.03 2.64 -5.99
CA ASP A 264 -7.36 1.39 -6.35
C ASP A 264 -7.90 0.20 -5.56
N LEU A 265 -7.99 -0.97 -6.18
CA LEU A 265 -8.79 -2.11 -5.69
C LEU A 265 -8.34 -2.60 -4.32
N TYR A 266 -7.02 -2.72 -4.08
CA TYR A 266 -6.52 -3.11 -2.77
C TYR A 266 -6.73 -1.99 -1.75
N SER A 267 -6.48 -0.76 -2.16
CA SER A 267 -6.69 0.45 -1.34
C SER A 267 -8.12 0.56 -0.84
N VAL A 268 -9.09 0.64 -1.74
CA VAL A 268 -10.51 0.75 -1.38
C VAL A 268 -11.00 -0.47 -0.62
N ALA A 269 -10.39 -1.65 -0.84
CA ALA A 269 -10.74 -2.85 -0.10
C ALA A 269 -10.42 -2.72 1.40
N TRP A 270 -9.22 -2.27 1.77
CA TRP A 270 -8.87 -2.14 3.19
C TRP A 270 -9.48 -0.88 3.82
N MET A 271 -9.65 0.18 3.04
CA MET A 271 -10.23 1.44 3.53
C MET A 271 -11.73 1.31 3.80
N GLU A 272 -12.50 0.77 2.86
CA GLU A 272 -13.95 0.59 3.05
C GLU A 272 -14.27 -0.44 4.13
N ASP A 273 -13.39 -1.41 4.35
CA ASP A 273 -13.45 -2.32 5.50
C ASP A 273 -13.25 -1.55 6.81
N SER A 274 -12.18 -0.76 6.88
CA SER A 274 -11.82 0.02 8.08
C SER A 274 -12.84 1.11 8.41
N ASP A 275 -13.58 1.59 7.41
CA ASP A 275 -14.59 2.63 7.54
C ASP A 275 -15.85 2.17 8.27
N VAL A 276 -16.15 0.87 8.25
CA VAL A 276 -17.43 0.34 8.75
C VAL A 276 -17.29 -0.53 9.99
N HIS A 277 -16.11 -1.08 10.26
CA HIS A 277 -15.89 -1.95 11.41
C HIS A 277 -15.35 -1.21 12.64
N ASN A 278 -15.64 -1.77 13.82
CA ASN A 278 -14.94 -1.44 15.05
C ASN A 278 -13.54 -2.07 15.04
N LEU A 279 -12.52 -1.24 14.85
CA LEU A 279 -11.13 -1.68 14.66
C LEU A 279 -10.48 -2.23 15.94
N ARG A 280 -11.17 -2.15 17.10
CA ARG A 280 -10.77 -2.88 18.32
C ARG A 280 -11.13 -4.36 18.27
N THR A 281 -12.02 -4.75 17.35
CA THR A 281 -12.52 -6.13 17.19
C THR A 281 -11.96 -6.86 15.98
N GLU A 282 -11.31 -6.12 15.08
CA GLU A 282 -10.71 -6.64 13.86
C GLU A 282 -9.18 -6.59 13.95
N THR A 283 -8.55 -7.71 13.62
CA THR A 283 -7.09 -7.88 13.56
C THR A 283 -6.55 -7.60 12.15
N LEU A 284 -5.28 -7.24 12.07
CA LEU A 284 -4.55 -7.13 10.80
C LEU A 284 -4.70 -8.38 9.92
N ARG A 285 -4.73 -9.57 10.53
CA ARG A 285 -4.93 -10.85 9.83
C ARG A 285 -6.33 -10.97 9.23
N GLN A 286 -7.36 -10.57 9.96
CA GLN A 286 -8.74 -10.62 9.47
C GLN A 286 -8.92 -9.70 8.28
N GLN A 287 -8.46 -8.46 8.39
CA GLN A 287 -8.46 -7.52 7.27
C GLN A 287 -7.63 -8.04 6.09
N TYR A 288 -6.42 -8.58 6.33
CA TYR A 288 -5.61 -9.18 5.27
C TYR A 288 -6.38 -10.26 4.49
N GLN A 289 -7.10 -11.16 5.17
CA GLN A 289 -7.88 -12.20 4.48
C GLN A 289 -9.06 -11.61 3.69
N LEU A 290 -9.74 -10.62 4.25
CA LEU A 290 -10.87 -9.95 3.60
C LEU A 290 -10.41 -9.19 2.35
N VAL A 291 -9.36 -8.38 2.49
CA VAL A 291 -8.74 -7.63 1.40
C VAL A 291 -8.20 -8.59 0.34
N LYS A 292 -7.51 -9.67 0.74
CA LYS A 292 -7.06 -10.71 -0.19
C LYS A 292 -8.20 -11.30 -1.00
N GLN A 293 -9.33 -11.61 -0.37
CA GLN A 293 -10.50 -12.16 -1.06
C GLN A 293 -11.11 -11.15 -2.04
N ARG A 294 -11.23 -9.87 -1.66
CA ARG A 294 -11.78 -8.82 -2.51
C ARG A 294 -10.85 -8.49 -3.68
N THR A 295 -9.56 -8.33 -3.42
CA THR A 295 -8.53 -7.99 -4.42
C THR A 295 -8.27 -9.14 -5.41
N ALA A 296 -8.41 -10.40 -4.96
CA ALA A 296 -8.40 -11.55 -5.88
C ALA A 296 -9.56 -11.50 -6.89
N ASN A 297 -10.60 -10.70 -6.63
CA ASN A 297 -11.74 -10.44 -7.50
C ASN A 297 -12.31 -11.73 -8.11
N GLN A 298 -12.70 -12.66 -7.23
CA GLN A 298 -13.18 -14.01 -7.57
C GLN A 298 -12.14 -14.88 -8.32
N ASN A 299 -10.85 -14.65 -8.08
CA ASN A 299 -9.74 -15.25 -8.84
C ASN A 299 -9.85 -15.00 -10.34
N SER A 300 -10.44 -13.86 -10.74
CA SER A 300 -10.53 -13.49 -12.14
C SER A 300 -9.16 -13.02 -12.67
N TYR A 301 -9.05 -12.92 -13.99
CA TYR A 301 -7.90 -12.29 -14.63
C TYR A 301 -7.72 -10.81 -14.23
N TYR A 302 -8.76 -10.19 -13.64
CA TYR A 302 -8.82 -8.77 -13.25
C TYR A 302 -8.66 -8.60 -11.73
N GLY A 303 -7.72 -9.34 -11.14
CA GLY A 303 -7.41 -9.30 -9.71
C GLY A 303 -5.95 -9.64 -9.44
N SER A 304 -5.55 -9.57 -8.18
CA SER A 304 -4.18 -9.84 -7.75
C SER A 304 -4.14 -10.56 -6.40
N HIS A 305 -3.00 -11.19 -6.12
CA HIS A 305 -2.70 -11.90 -4.89
C HIS A 305 -2.10 -10.93 -3.88
N VAL A 306 -2.89 -10.61 -2.85
CA VAL A 306 -2.40 -9.83 -1.72
C VAL A 306 -1.39 -10.66 -0.93
N MET A 307 -0.17 -10.15 -0.78
CA MET A 307 0.93 -10.83 -0.10
C MET A 307 1.17 -10.22 1.29
N GLN A 308 1.92 -10.94 2.12
CA GLN A 308 2.34 -10.52 3.45
C GLN A 308 3.82 -10.84 3.66
N PHE A 309 4.55 -9.95 4.33
CA PHE A 309 6.00 -10.05 4.55
C PHE A 309 6.39 -9.57 5.96
N GLY A 310 7.62 -9.90 6.38
CA GLY A 310 8.16 -9.51 7.68
C GLY A 310 7.59 -10.35 8.84
N ASP A 311 7.38 -9.71 9.98
CA ASP A 311 6.99 -10.35 11.23
C ASP A 311 5.48 -10.67 11.27
N LEU A 312 5.09 -11.79 10.65
CA LEU A 312 3.68 -12.25 10.58
C LEU A 312 3.02 -12.44 11.95
N LYS A 313 3.80 -12.57 13.04
CA LYS A 313 3.30 -12.58 14.42
C LYS A 313 2.51 -11.31 14.77
N LEU A 314 2.83 -10.17 14.16
CA LEU A 314 2.12 -8.90 14.38
C LEU A 314 0.72 -8.91 13.77
N SER A 315 0.42 -9.81 12.83
CA SER A 315 -0.91 -9.88 12.20
C SER A 315 -2.05 -10.18 13.18
N VAL A 316 -1.77 -10.62 14.41
CA VAL A 316 -2.78 -10.84 15.45
C VAL A 316 -3.15 -9.56 16.21
N ASP A 317 -2.40 -8.47 16.03
CA ASP A 317 -2.74 -7.19 16.62
C ASP A 317 -4.04 -6.65 16.01
N ASN A 318 -4.84 -5.99 16.85
CA ASN A 318 -6.01 -5.25 16.39
C ASN A 318 -5.59 -4.06 15.54
N LEU A 319 -6.37 -3.77 14.49
CA LEU A 319 -6.18 -2.60 13.63
C LEU A 319 -6.14 -1.29 14.43
N PHE A 320 -6.89 -1.23 15.53
CA PHE A 320 -6.88 -0.12 16.50
C PHE A 320 -5.48 0.34 16.92
N MET A 321 -4.53 -0.59 17.04
CA MET A 321 -3.16 -0.28 17.48
C MET A 321 -2.44 0.67 16.51
N TYR A 322 -2.85 0.71 15.24
CA TYR A 322 -2.21 1.49 14.18
C TYR A 322 -3.14 2.59 13.64
N MET A 323 -4.44 2.28 13.49
CA MET A 323 -5.42 3.15 12.82
C MET A 323 -6.38 3.86 13.79
N GLY A 324 -6.37 3.51 15.08
CA GLY A 324 -7.42 3.93 16.01
C GLY A 324 -8.78 3.30 15.68
N THR A 325 -9.89 3.85 16.15
CA THR A 325 -11.24 3.39 15.76
C THR A 325 -12.21 4.54 15.77
N ASN A 326 -13.11 4.59 14.78
CA ASN A 326 -14.17 5.60 14.75
C ASN A 326 -15.22 5.26 15.81
N PRO A 327 -15.49 6.13 16.81
CA PRO A 327 -16.51 5.87 17.83
C PRO A 327 -17.92 5.65 17.27
N ALA A 328 -18.23 6.20 16.09
CA ALA A 328 -19.50 5.95 15.42
C ALA A 328 -19.70 4.46 15.04
N ASN A 329 -18.61 3.70 14.95
CA ASN A 329 -18.61 2.29 14.58
C ASN A 329 -18.60 1.34 15.77
N ASP A 330 -18.71 1.81 17.02
CA ASP A 330 -18.52 0.97 18.22
C ASP A 330 -19.42 -0.27 18.25
N ASN A 331 -20.64 -0.16 17.70
CA ASN A 331 -21.62 -1.25 17.60
C ASN A 331 -21.41 -2.20 16.40
N PHE A 332 -20.50 -1.87 15.47
CA PHE A 332 -20.23 -2.64 14.25
C PHE A 332 -19.06 -3.59 14.48
N THR A 333 -19.26 -4.59 15.34
CA THR A 333 -18.27 -5.64 15.58
C THR A 333 -17.97 -6.40 14.30
N TYR A 334 -16.70 -6.75 14.07
CA TYR A 334 -16.29 -7.55 12.92
C TYR A 334 -17.17 -8.79 12.74
N ALA A 335 -17.75 -8.92 11.55
CA ALA A 335 -18.51 -10.10 11.14
C ALA A 335 -18.12 -10.49 9.72
N VAL A 336 -17.62 -11.72 9.55
CA VAL A 336 -17.17 -12.28 8.26
C VAL A 336 -18.26 -12.19 7.17
N SER A 337 -19.54 -12.11 7.55
CA SER A 337 -20.69 -12.04 6.64
C SER A 337 -20.91 -10.67 5.98
N ASN A 338 -20.23 -9.60 6.40
CA ASN A 338 -20.27 -8.31 5.73
C ASN A 338 -19.32 -8.31 4.52
N SER A 339 -19.59 -9.17 3.55
CA SER A 339 -18.77 -9.30 2.36
C SER A 339 -18.79 -7.99 1.58
N LEU A 340 -17.65 -7.29 1.52
CA LEU A 340 -17.44 -6.20 0.57
C LEU A 340 -17.72 -6.72 -0.84
N ARG A 341 -18.55 -5.99 -1.59
CA ARG A 341 -19.01 -6.45 -2.91
C ARG A 341 -17.81 -6.47 -3.88
N PRO A 342 -17.61 -7.57 -4.63
CA PRO A 342 -16.60 -7.60 -5.69
C PRO A 342 -16.91 -6.53 -6.75
N SER A 343 -15.88 -5.84 -7.22
CA SER A 343 -16.02 -4.93 -8.36
C SER A 343 -16.14 -5.76 -9.64
N SER A 344 -17.14 -5.49 -10.49
CA SER A 344 -17.39 -6.37 -11.65
C SER A 344 -16.33 -6.24 -12.73
N LYS A 345 -15.59 -5.12 -12.75
CA LYS A 345 -14.55 -4.83 -13.71
C LYS A 345 -13.54 -3.87 -13.06
N THR A 346 -12.27 -4.20 -13.17
CA THR A 346 -11.16 -3.40 -12.68
C THR A 346 -10.18 -3.18 -13.82
N VAL A 347 -9.40 -2.12 -13.74
CA VAL A 347 -8.50 -1.69 -14.81
C VAL A 347 -7.07 -1.88 -14.34
N ASN A 348 -6.23 -2.49 -15.17
CA ASN A 348 -4.81 -2.62 -14.86
C ASN A 348 -4.22 -1.22 -14.60
N GLN A 349 -3.44 -1.03 -13.54
CA GLN A 349 -2.84 0.27 -13.20
C GLN A 349 -2.17 0.97 -14.40
N ARG A 350 -1.47 0.21 -15.25
CA ARG A 350 -0.78 0.77 -16.42
C ARG A 350 -1.76 1.25 -17.48
N ASP A 351 -2.96 0.68 -17.56
CA ASP A 351 -3.97 1.06 -18.55
C ASP A 351 -4.94 2.12 -18.02
N ALA A 352 -5.01 2.33 -16.70
CA ALA A 352 -5.86 3.35 -16.08
C ALA A 352 -5.58 4.76 -16.63
N ASP A 353 -4.32 5.09 -16.87
CA ASP A 353 -3.95 6.38 -17.47
C ASP A 353 -4.50 6.53 -18.90
N LEU A 354 -4.52 5.43 -19.67
CA LEU A 354 -5.09 5.42 -21.02
C LEU A 354 -6.61 5.51 -21.00
N ILE A 355 -7.27 4.95 -19.98
CA ILE A 355 -8.73 5.12 -19.80
C ILE A 355 -9.07 6.59 -19.67
N HIS A 356 -8.27 7.37 -18.94
CA HIS A 356 -8.49 8.81 -18.83
C HIS A 356 -8.40 9.51 -20.19
N PHE A 357 -7.29 9.34 -20.92
CA PHE A 357 -7.11 9.97 -22.23
C PHE A 357 -8.18 9.52 -23.25
N TRP A 358 -8.54 8.24 -23.21
CA TRP A 358 -9.58 7.69 -24.08
C TRP A 358 -10.97 8.25 -23.76
N ASP A 359 -11.36 8.32 -22.49
CA ASP A 359 -12.66 8.83 -22.09
C ASP A 359 -12.77 10.33 -22.40
N LYS A 360 -11.71 11.10 -22.13
CA LYS A 360 -11.57 12.52 -22.52
C LYS A 360 -11.76 12.71 -24.02
N PHE A 361 -11.09 11.91 -24.86
CA PHE A 361 -11.24 11.96 -26.32
C PHE A 361 -12.67 11.59 -26.78
N ARG A 362 -13.23 10.53 -26.18
CA ARG A 362 -14.55 10.00 -26.55
C ARG A 362 -15.66 11.00 -26.25
N LYS A 363 -15.64 11.60 -25.05
CA LYS A 363 -16.65 12.55 -24.57
C LYS A 363 -16.49 13.95 -25.17
N ALA A 364 -15.29 14.35 -25.59
CA ALA A 364 -15.07 15.66 -26.18
C ALA A 364 -15.87 15.86 -27.49
N PRO A 365 -16.51 17.04 -27.70
CA PRO A 365 -17.29 17.33 -28.90
C PRO A 365 -16.47 17.23 -30.19
N GLN A 366 -17.09 16.74 -31.27
CA GLN A 366 -16.45 16.67 -32.59
C GLN A 366 -15.96 18.06 -33.03
N GLY A 367 -14.71 18.16 -33.51
CA GLY A 367 -14.12 19.42 -33.97
C GLY A 367 -13.70 20.40 -32.88
N SER A 368 -13.86 20.06 -31.59
CA SER A 368 -13.38 20.90 -30.48
C SER A 368 -11.86 20.80 -30.28
N THR A 369 -11.26 21.85 -29.74
CA THR A 369 -9.86 21.86 -29.30
C THR A 369 -9.57 20.74 -28.30
N ARG A 370 -10.47 20.54 -27.32
CA ARG A 370 -10.38 19.45 -26.33
C ARG A 370 -10.24 18.07 -26.98
N LYS A 371 -11.00 17.79 -28.04
CA LYS A 371 -10.94 16.49 -28.73
C LYS A 371 -9.60 16.30 -29.46
N TYR A 372 -9.09 17.36 -30.07
CA TYR A 372 -7.77 17.34 -30.73
C TYR A 372 -6.63 17.14 -29.72
N GLU A 373 -6.66 17.88 -28.60
CA GLU A 373 -5.68 17.73 -27.52
C GLU A 373 -5.72 16.33 -26.91
N ALA A 374 -6.90 15.81 -26.58
CA ALA A 374 -7.04 14.46 -26.04
C ALA A 374 -6.56 13.37 -27.01
N GLN A 375 -6.81 13.56 -28.32
CA GLN A 375 -6.28 12.66 -29.35
C GLN A 375 -4.75 12.70 -29.40
N LYS A 376 -4.16 13.88 -29.28
CA LYS A 376 -2.71 14.07 -29.24
C LYS A 376 -2.11 13.42 -28.00
N ASP A 377 -2.67 13.68 -26.81
CA ASP A 377 -2.21 13.11 -25.55
C ASP A 377 -2.21 11.57 -25.59
N LEU A 378 -3.31 10.98 -26.08
CA LEU A 378 -3.43 9.53 -26.25
C LEU A 378 -2.39 8.99 -27.24
N ALA A 379 -2.20 9.65 -28.38
CA ALA A 379 -1.24 9.22 -29.39
C ALA A 379 0.21 9.31 -28.88
N GLU A 380 0.57 10.38 -28.17
CA GLU A 380 1.90 10.56 -27.58
C GLU A 380 2.16 9.52 -26.49
N ALA A 381 1.19 9.27 -25.60
CA ALA A 381 1.32 8.22 -24.58
C ALA A 381 1.52 6.84 -25.22
N MET A 382 0.71 6.47 -26.23
CA MET A 382 0.86 5.19 -26.93
C MET A 382 2.18 5.07 -27.71
N ALA A 383 2.63 6.15 -28.35
CA ALA A 383 3.90 6.18 -29.07
C ALA A 383 5.08 6.00 -28.12
N HIS A 384 5.08 6.69 -26.97
CA HIS A 384 6.09 6.52 -25.93
C HIS A 384 6.14 5.07 -25.40
N ARG A 385 4.99 4.48 -25.07
CA ARG A 385 4.91 3.08 -24.60
C ARG A 385 5.50 2.10 -25.63
N THR A 386 5.13 2.30 -26.89
CA THR A 386 5.62 1.49 -28.02
C THR A 386 7.14 1.64 -28.19
N HIS A 387 7.66 2.86 -28.07
CA HIS A 387 9.09 3.15 -28.13
C HIS A 387 9.86 2.41 -27.03
N ILE A 388 9.43 2.53 -25.77
CA ILE A 388 10.10 1.88 -24.64
C ILE A 388 10.06 0.34 -24.77
N ASP A 389 8.90 -0.23 -25.09
CA ASP A 389 8.75 -1.68 -25.26
C ASP A 389 9.64 -2.23 -26.39
N ASN A 390 9.69 -1.53 -27.52
CA ASN A 390 10.52 -1.93 -28.66
C ASN A 390 12.01 -1.77 -28.36
N SER A 391 12.40 -0.69 -27.67
CA SER A 391 13.80 -0.41 -27.30
C SER A 391 14.35 -1.49 -26.37
N ILE A 392 13.66 -1.80 -25.27
CA ILE A 392 14.07 -2.86 -24.34
C ILE A 392 14.12 -4.23 -25.04
N LYS A 393 13.12 -4.54 -25.87
CA LYS A 393 13.10 -5.78 -26.64
C LYS A 393 14.27 -5.88 -27.62
N LEU A 394 14.64 -4.78 -28.27
CA LEU A 394 15.77 -4.74 -29.20
C LEU A 394 17.10 -4.88 -28.45
N ILE A 395 17.29 -4.16 -27.35
CA ILE A 395 18.46 -4.27 -26.47
C ILE A 395 18.68 -5.72 -26.02
N GLY A 396 17.65 -6.41 -25.55
CA GLY A 396 17.78 -7.82 -25.16
C GLY A 396 18.20 -8.73 -26.32
N LYS A 397 17.73 -8.46 -27.54
CA LYS A 397 18.15 -9.21 -28.74
C LYS A 397 19.58 -8.90 -29.15
N LEU A 398 20.04 -7.66 -29.01
CA LEU A 398 21.41 -7.25 -29.31
C LEU A 398 22.40 -7.85 -28.30
N LEU A 399 22.05 -7.88 -27.02
CA LEU A 399 22.90 -8.43 -25.95
C LEU A 399 23.00 -9.97 -25.99
N PHE A 400 21.87 -10.66 -26.17
CA PHE A 400 21.80 -12.11 -25.96
C PHE A 400 21.37 -12.91 -27.21
N GLY A 401 21.15 -12.24 -28.34
CA GLY A 401 20.64 -12.84 -29.57
C GLY A 401 19.11 -12.98 -29.63
N PHE A 402 18.58 -13.24 -30.82
CA PHE A 402 17.13 -13.21 -31.10
C PHE A 402 16.30 -14.26 -30.34
N GLN A 403 16.89 -15.40 -29.99
CA GLN A 403 16.21 -16.48 -29.28
C GLN A 403 16.30 -16.32 -27.75
N LYS A 404 17.51 -16.11 -27.23
CA LYS A 404 17.75 -16.03 -25.78
C LYS A 404 17.37 -14.68 -25.19
N GLY A 405 17.50 -13.57 -25.93
CA GLY A 405 17.18 -12.23 -25.44
C GLY A 405 15.80 -12.12 -24.78
N PRO A 406 14.71 -12.45 -25.48
CA PRO A 406 13.38 -12.42 -24.89
C PRO A 406 13.21 -13.35 -23.66
N GLN A 407 13.94 -14.46 -23.58
CA GLN A 407 13.89 -15.40 -22.45
C GLN A 407 14.59 -14.81 -21.23
N VAL A 408 15.81 -14.27 -21.42
CA VAL A 408 16.58 -13.61 -20.35
C VAL A 408 15.80 -12.44 -19.78
N LEU A 409 15.30 -11.53 -20.62
CA LEU A 409 14.59 -10.33 -20.14
C LEU A 409 13.34 -10.67 -19.31
N LYS A 410 12.63 -11.75 -19.66
CA LYS A 410 11.39 -12.16 -18.99
C LYS A 410 11.59 -13.14 -17.84
N THR A 411 12.84 -13.55 -17.56
CA THR A 411 13.11 -14.53 -16.52
C THR A 411 12.64 -13.99 -15.18
N VAL A 412 11.90 -14.81 -14.43
CA VAL A 412 11.49 -14.50 -13.07
C VAL A 412 12.29 -15.36 -12.12
N ARG A 413 12.85 -14.73 -11.09
CA ARG A 413 13.58 -15.44 -10.04
C ARG A 413 12.60 -16.24 -9.17
N PRO A 414 13.02 -17.36 -8.58
CA PRO A 414 12.18 -18.08 -7.63
C PRO A 414 11.71 -17.20 -6.47
N ALA A 415 10.51 -17.46 -5.96
CA ALA A 415 9.95 -16.76 -4.82
C ALA A 415 10.91 -16.77 -3.61
N GLY A 416 10.93 -15.66 -2.86
CA GLY A 416 11.85 -15.41 -1.75
C GLY A 416 13.26 -14.96 -2.14
N LYS A 417 13.56 -14.80 -3.43
CA LYS A 417 14.83 -14.21 -3.90
C LYS A 417 14.68 -12.73 -4.24
N PRO A 418 15.70 -11.90 -3.97
CA PRO A 418 15.68 -10.51 -4.41
C PRO A 418 15.70 -10.44 -5.95
N LEU A 419 15.07 -9.41 -6.50
CA LEU A 419 14.97 -9.19 -7.94
C LEU A 419 16.33 -9.14 -8.65
N VAL A 420 17.29 -8.44 -8.03
CA VAL A 420 18.64 -8.24 -8.54
C VAL A 420 19.64 -8.44 -7.41
N ASP A 421 20.82 -8.95 -7.73
CA ASP A 421 21.90 -9.11 -6.74
C ASP A 421 22.64 -7.80 -6.50
N ASP A 422 22.84 -7.00 -7.55
CA ASP A 422 23.50 -5.69 -7.51
C ASP A 422 22.53 -4.56 -7.90
N TRP A 423 22.02 -3.86 -6.88
CA TRP A 423 21.13 -2.72 -7.03
C TRP A 423 21.83 -1.47 -7.61
N THR A 424 23.14 -1.34 -7.42
CA THR A 424 23.92 -0.24 -8.01
C THR A 424 24.04 -0.43 -9.52
N CYS A 425 24.29 -1.67 -9.94
CA CYS A 425 24.25 -2.06 -11.34
C CYS A 425 22.87 -1.80 -11.96
N LEU A 426 21.77 -2.23 -11.31
CA LEU A 426 20.41 -1.94 -11.80
C LEU A 426 20.19 -0.44 -12.05
N LYS A 427 20.44 0.41 -11.06
CA LYS A 427 20.28 1.87 -11.18
C LYS A 427 21.17 2.46 -12.29
N SER A 428 22.41 1.98 -12.40
CA SER A 428 23.35 2.42 -13.44
C SER A 428 22.88 2.04 -14.84
N LEU A 429 22.36 0.82 -15.02
CA LEU A 429 21.83 0.37 -16.31
C LEU A 429 20.53 1.10 -16.70
N VAL A 430 19.68 1.47 -15.72
CA VAL A 430 18.52 2.35 -15.96
C VAL A 430 18.97 3.71 -16.48
N ARG A 431 19.90 4.39 -15.78
CA ARG A 431 20.44 5.70 -16.22
C ARG A 431 21.06 5.61 -17.61
N THR A 432 21.77 4.51 -17.87
CA THR A 432 22.43 4.27 -19.17
C THR A 432 21.40 4.10 -20.28
N PHE A 433 20.35 3.31 -20.05
CA PHE A 433 19.23 3.20 -20.98
C PHE A 433 18.63 4.57 -21.26
N GLU A 434 18.26 5.31 -20.22
CA GLU A 434 17.56 6.58 -20.34
C GLU A 434 18.39 7.65 -21.07
N THR A 435 19.72 7.65 -20.87
CA THR A 435 20.64 8.55 -21.57
C THR A 435 20.53 8.43 -23.09
N HIS A 436 20.29 7.23 -23.61
CA HIS A 436 20.20 6.99 -25.05
C HIS A 436 18.76 6.92 -25.57
N CYS A 437 17.85 6.37 -24.77
CA CYS A 437 16.49 6.03 -25.20
C CYS A 437 15.40 6.97 -24.64
N GLY A 438 15.76 7.96 -23.83
CA GLY A 438 14.82 8.83 -23.13
C GLY A 438 14.26 8.21 -21.85
N SER A 439 13.53 9.01 -21.08
CA SER A 439 12.97 8.59 -19.79
C SER A 439 12.11 7.34 -19.92
N LEU A 440 12.13 6.47 -18.91
CA LEU A 440 11.21 5.35 -18.80
C LEU A 440 9.77 5.81 -18.50
N SER A 441 9.60 6.96 -17.86
CA SER A 441 8.36 7.38 -17.18
C SER A 441 7.82 6.30 -16.21
N GLN A 442 6.65 6.55 -15.62
CA GLN A 442 6.02 5.55 -14.75
C GLN A 442 5.66 4.26 -15.52
N TYR A 443 5.34 4.34 -16.82
CA TYR A 443 5.04 3.17 -17.63
C TYR A 443 6.24 2.22 -17.77
N GLY A 444 7.42 2.78 -18.05
CA GLY A 444 8.62 2.01 -18.36
C GLY A 444 9.20 1.28 -17.16
N MET A 445 8.79 1.62 -15.92
CA MET A 445 9.15 0.88 -14.71
C MET A 445 8.83 -0.62 -14.82
N LYS A 446 7.86 -1.01 -15.66
CA LYS A 446 7.57 -2.42 -15.97
C LYS A 446 8.79 -3.22 -16.47
N HIS A 447 9.75 -2.54 -17.10
CA HIS A 447 10.96 -3.14 -17.66
C HIS A 447 12.09 -3.26 -16.64
N MET A 448 11.87 -2.87 -15.38
CA MET A 448 12.89 -2.98 -14.34
C MET A 448 13.37 -4.43 -14.13
N ARG A 449 12.48 -5.42 -14.29
CA ARG A 449 12.90 -6.84 -14.32
C ARG A 449 13.80 -7.17 -15.50
N SER A 450 13.51 -6.64 -16.69
CA SER A 450 14.35 -6.82 -17.88
C SER A 450 15.77 -6.29 -17.62
N ILE A 451 15.88 -5.09 -17.04
CA ILE A 451 17.15 -4.44 -16.73
C ILE A 451 17.87 -5.18 -15.57
N ALA A 452 17.15 -5.62 -14.55
CA ALA A 452 17.69 -6.47 -13.49
C ALA A 452 18.25 -7.79 -14.04
N ASN A 453 17.57 -8.42 -14.99
CA ASN A 453 18.06 -9.64 -15.63
C ASN A 453 19.31 -9.41 -16.48
N ILE A 454 19.41 -8.26 -17.14
CA ILE A 454 20.64 -7.82 -17.82
C ILE A 454 21.79 -7.70 -16.81
N CYS A 455 21.54 -7.05 -15.67
CA CYS A 455 22.52 -6.93 -14.60
C CYS A 455 22.95 -8.30 -14.04
N ASN A 456 21.99 -9.16 -13.72
CA ASN A 456 22.21 -10.51 -13.21
C ASN A 456 22.99 -11.41 -14.20
N ALA A 457 22.94 -11.09 -15.49
CA ALA A 457 23.71 -11.77 -16.54
C ALA A 457 25.16 -11.25 -16.66
N GLY A 458 25.58 -10.29 -15.84
CA GLY A 458 26.93 -9.74 -15.81
C GLY A 458 27.24 -8.76 -16.95
N VAL A 459 26.21 -8.13 -17.53
CA VAL A 459 26.40 -7.13 -18.58
C VAL A 459 26.93 -5.83 -17.97
N SER A 460 28.00 -5.31 -18.58
CA SER A 460 28.64 -4.05 -18.18
C SER A 460 27.84 -2.81 -18.61
N ILE A 461 28.12 -1.68 -17.97
CA ILE A 461 27.53 -0.38 -18.31
C ILE A 461 27.90 0.01 -19.75
N GLU A 462 29.13 -0.28 -20.18
CA GLU A 462 29.63 0.02 -21.52
C GLU A 462 28.88 -0.77 -22.58
N GLN A 463 28.65 -2.07 -22.34
CA GLN A 463 27.84 -2.91 -23.24
C GLN A 463 26.41 -2.41 -23.33
N MET A 464 25.80 -2.02 -22.20
CA MET A 464 24.45 -1.45 -22.18
C MET A 464 24.38 -0.12 -22.95
N ALA A 465 25.38 0.75 -22.82
CA ALA A 465 25.45 2.01 -23.54
C ALA A 465 25.54 1.77 -25.06
N GLU A 466 26.42 0.86 -25.49
CA GLU A 466 26.59 0.52 -26.91
C GLU A 466 25.28 0.03 -27.53
N VAL A 467 24.63 -0.97 -26.92
CA VAL A 467 23.38 -1.53 -27.46
C VAL A 467 22.20 -0.56 -27.35
N SER A 468 22.18 0.32 -26.33
CA SER A 468 21.12 1.34 -26.20
C SER A 468 21.28 2.41 -27.28
N ALA A 469 22.50 2.84 -27.58
CA ALA A 469 22.77 3.76 -28.69
C ALA A 469 22.42 3.15 -30.07
N GLN A 470 22.63 1.83 -30.24
CA GLN A 470 22.21 1.13 -31.45
C GLN A 470 20.68 0.97 -31.54
N ALA A 471 20.01 0.72 -30.42
CA ALA A 471 18.56 0.54 -30.37
C ALA A 471 17.81 1.88 -30.54
N CYS A 472 18.38 2.97 -30.04
CA CYS A 472 17.80 4.30 -30.01
C CYS A 472 18.70 5.29 -30.75
N THR A 473 18.62 5.29 -32.09
CA THR A 473 19.50 6.10 -32.96
C THR A 473 19.22 7.60 -32.89
N SER A 474 18.03 8.00 -32.44
CA SER A 474 17.68 9.38 -32.15
C SER A 474 16.92 9.47 -30.84
N PHE A 475 17.23 10.51 -30.06
CA PHE A 475 16.51 10.77 -28.82
C PHE A 475 15.04 11.12 -29.11
N PRO A 476 14.07 10.47 -28.44
CA PRO A 476 12.65 10.71 -28.68
C PRO A 476 12.23 12.14 -28.26
N SER A 477 11.38 12.79 -29.06
CA SER A 477 10.94 14.17 -28.82
C SER A 477 9.68 14.30 -27.95
N SER A 478 9.09 13.19 -27.50
CA SER A 478 7.86 13.19 -26.70
C SER A 478 8.13 13.71 -25.28
N SER A 479 7.16 14.45 -24.72
CA SER A 479 7.19 14.94 -23.33
C SER A 479 7.43 13.81 -22.31
N TRP A 480 6.82 12.64 -22.54
CA TRP A 480 6.98 11.44 -21.72
C TRP A 480 8.40 10.87 -21.70
N SER A 481 9.21 11.18 -22.72
CA SER A 481 10.58 10.69 -22.83
C SER A 481 11.61 11.73 -22.36
N SER A 482 11.15 12.88 -21.87
CA SER A 482 12.01 13.97 -21.45
C SER A 482 12.74 13.66 -20.15
N LEU A 483 14.02 14.00 -20.10
CA LEU A 483 14.86 13.87 -18.90
C LEU A 483 15.01 15.20 -18.14
N HIS A 484 14.19 16.22 -18.44
CA HIS A 484 14.29 17.53 -17.79
C HIS A 484 14.06 17.46 -16.26
N ARG A 485 13.29 16.46 -15.79
CA ARG A 485 13.07 16.21 -14.35
C ARG A 485 14.11 15.30 -13.71
N GLY A 486 15.10 14.82 -14.47
CA GLY A 486 16.11 13.87 -14.00
C GLY A 486 15.90 12.45 -14.54
N PHE A 487 16.74 11.54 -14.05
CA PHE A 487 16.70 10.11 -14.36
C PHE A 487 15.81 9.36 -13.35
N SER A 488 15.17 8.28 -13.79
CA SER A 488 14.34 7.43 -12.92
C SER A 488 15.15 6.70 -11.83
N ALA A 489 16.47 6.66 -11.89
CA ALA A 489 17.35 5.99 -10.93
C ALA A 489 18.44 6.89 -10.38
#